data_AF-A0A2D4NJ95-F1
#
_entry.id   AF-A0A2D4NJ95-F1
#
_cell.length_a   1.000
_cell.length_b   1.000
_cell.length_c   1.000
_cell.angle_alpha   90.00
_cell.angle_beta   90.00
_cell.angle_gamma   90.00
#
_symmetry.space_group_name_H-M   'P 1'
#
loop_
_entity.id
_entity.type
_entity.pdbx_description
1 polymer ?
#
loop_
_entity_poly.entity_id
_entity_poly.type
_entity_poly.pdbx_seq_one_letter_code
_entity_poly.pdbx_strand_id
1 'polypeptide(L)'
;SAKKRKPAWTDRILWKIKGGAHPVHSGRCSGGNLTVTQLCYCSHMEFTMSDHKPVASIFAVQFGSRADVPLVELQVADEWTKPEQAVVQYRTSSAFHRSSWDWIALYRVGFRHCKDYL
;
A
#
# COMPACT_ATOMS: atom_id res chain seq x y z
N SER A 1 37.08 4.57 22.44
CA SER A 1 36.26 5.62 21.81
C SER A 1 35.51 5.02 20.63
N ALA A 2 34.22 4.70 20.81
CA ALA A 2 33.39 4.21 19.72
C ALA A 2 33.11 5.37 18.77
N LYS A 3 33.91 5.49 17.70
CA LYS A 3 33.63 6.43 16.61
C LYS A 3 32.30 6.02 15.98
N LYS A 4 31.20 6.62 16.44
CA LYS A 4 29.90 6.58 15.77
C LYS A 4 30.11 7.24 14.40
N ARG A 5 30.30 6.43 13.36
CA ARG A 5 30.36 6.93 11.99
C ARG A 5 28.99 7.50 11.65
N LYS A 6 28.95 8.65 10.97
CA LYS A 6 27.71 9.14 10.37
C LYS A 6 27.22 8.05 9.41
N PRO A 7 25.92 7.69 9.42
CA PRO A 7 25.40 6.70 8.48
C PRO A 7 25.67 7.18 7.05
N ALA A 8 26.23 6.30 6.22
CA ALA A 8 26.48 6.57 4.81
C ALA A 8 25.15 6.55 4.04
N TRP A 9 25.11 7.24 2.90
CA TRP A 9 23.97 7.14 1.99
C TRP A 9 23.85 5.71 1.44
N THR A 10 22.62 5.25 1.21
CA THR A 10 22.39 4.04 0.42
C THR A 10 22.55 4.39 -1.05
N ASP A 11 23.32 3.59 -1.80
CA ASP A 11 23.64 3.84 -3.21
C ASP A 11 22.72 3.08 -4.17
N ARG A 12 21.81 2.27 -3.63
CA ARG A 12 20.94 1.35 -4.37
C ARG A 12 19.54 1.31 -3.80
N ILE A 13 18.54 1.39 -4.68
CA ILE A 13 17.13 1.14 -4.38
C ILE A 13 16.76 -0.22 -4.98
N LEU A 14 16.48 -1.20 -4.12
CA LEU A 14 15.99 -2.52 -4.52
C LEU A 14 14.49 -2.61 -4.28
N TRP A 15 13.75 -3.15 -5.25
CA TRP A 15 12.30 -3.25 -5.17
C TRP A 15 11.79 -4.50 -5.91
N LYS A 16 10.63 -5.02 -5.47
CA LYS A 16 9.91 -6.12 -6.12
C LYS A 16 8.42 -6.07 -5.81
N ILE A 17 7.59 -6.65 -6.67
CA ILE A 17 6.17 -6.90 -6.39
C ILE A 17 6.03 -8.29 -5.76
N LYS A 18 5.37 -8.38 -4.60
CA LYS A 18 5.09 -9.67 -3.95
C LYS A 18 4.04 -10.44 -4.78
N GLY A 19 4.36 -11.68 -5.15
CA GLY A 19 3.51 -12.47 -6.07
C GLY A 19 3.54 -11.99 -7.53
N GLY A 20 4.47 -11.09 -7.88
CA GLY A 20 4.70 -10.67 -9.26
C GLY A 20 5.41 -11.73 -10.08
N ALA A 21 5.11 -11.73 -11.38
CA ALA A 21 5.90 -12.46 -12.36
C ALA A 21 7.30 -11.82 -12.48
N HIS A 22 8.26 -12.58 -13.01
CA HIS A 22 9.60 -12.08 -13.31
C HIS A 22 9.54 -10.81 -14.17
N PRO A 23 10.49 -9.87 -13.99
CA PRO A 23 10.47 -8.59 -14.70
C PRO A 23 10.34 -8.81 -16.21
N VAL A 24 9.27 -8.26 -16.79
CA VAL A 24 8.99 -8.35 -18.22
C VAL A 24 9.97 -7.46 -19.00
N HIS A 25 10.45 -6.37 -18.36
CA HIS A 25 11.52 -5.49 -18.83
C HIS A 25 12.30 -4.89 -17.64
N SER A 26 13.51 -4.38 -17.88
CA SER A 26 14.29 -3.64 -16.87
C SER A 26 13.46 -2.48 -16.32
N GLY A 27 13.22 -2.46 -15.01
CA GLY A 27 12.42 -1.41 -14.37
C GLY A 27 10.90 -1.62 -14.40
N ARG A 28 10.36 -2.70 -14.98
CA ARG A 28 8.91 -2.98 -14.96
C ARG A 28 8.61 -4.38 -14.41
N CYS A 29 7.79 -4.44 -13.37
CA CYS A 29 7.29 -5.67 -12.77
C CYS A 29 5.76 -5.65 -12.75
N SER A 30 5.13 -6.80 -12.97
CA SER A 30 3.67 -6.95 -12.90
C SER A 30 3.30 -8.16 -12.05
N GLY A 31 2.25 -8.05 -11.24
CA GLY A 31 1.76 -9.10 -10.37
C GLY A 31 0.30 -8.93 -10.02
N GLY A 32 -0.53 -9.91 -10.40
CA GLY A 32 -1.99 -9.80 -10.25
C GLY A 32 -2.52 -8.52 -10.89
N ASN A 33 -3.21 -7.69 -10.09
CA ASN A 33 -3.77 -6.41 -10.51
C ASN A 33 -2.82 -5.21 -10.31
N LEU A 34 -1.52 -5.44 -10.12
CA LEU A 34 -0.56 -4.37 -9.84
C LEU A 34 0.57 -4.38 -10.87
N THR A 35 0.80 -3.23 -11.52
CA THR A 35 1.98 -3.00 -12.36
C THR A 35 2.78 -1.85 -11.75
N VAL A 36 4.08 -2.05 -11.59
CA VAL A 36 5.01 -0.99 -11.14
C VAL A 36 6.05 -0.78 -12.21
N THR A 37 6.23 0.47 -12.61
CA THR A 37 7.25 0.90 -13.56
C THR A 37 8.15 1.94 -12.91
N GLN A 38 9.45 1.68 -12.90
CA GLN A 38 10.47 2.63 -12.51
C GLN A 38 10.68 3.63 -13.65
N LEU A 39 10.19 4.85 -13.45
CA LEU A 39 10.23 5.93 -14.46
C LEU A 39 11.62 6.55 -14.56
N CYS A 40 12.31 6.71 -13.44
CA CYS A 40 13.68 7.20 -13.43
C CYS A 40 14.47 6.61 -12.26
N TYR A 41 15.79 6.61 -12.41
CA TYR A 41 16.75 6.31 -11.37
C TYR A 41 17.93 7.27 -11.55
N CYS A 42 18.20 8.11 -10.57
CA CYS A 42 19.27 9.11 -10.64
C CYS A 42 20.15 9.06 -9.39
N SER A 43 21.43 9.41 -9.59
CA SER A 43 22.36 9.67 -8.49
C SER A 43 22.54 11.17 -8.32
N HIS A 44 22.66 11.58 -7.06
CA HIS A 44 22.89 12.97 -6.67
C HIS A 44 24.36 13.15 -6.32
N MET A 45 25.18 13.27 -7.35
CA MET A 45 26.64 13.34 -7.23
C MET A 45 27.14 14.62 -6.54
N GLU A 46 26.31 15.67 -6.54
CA GLU A 46 26.57 16.97 -5.89
C GLU A 46 26.73 16.86 -4.37
N PHE A 47 26.24 15.78 -3.75
CA PHE A 47 26.37 15.56 -2.31
C PHE A 47 27.74 14.99 -1.94
N THR A 48 28.49 15.74 -1.13
CA THR A 48 29.87 15.40 -0.70
C THR A 48 29.97 14.99 0.77
N MET A 49 28.85 14.93 1.48
CA MET A 49 28.76 14.68 2.92
C MET A 49 29.14 13.26 3.35
N SER A 50 29.14 12.32 2.40
CA SER A 50 29.51 10.91 2.55
C SER A 50 30.16 10.41 1.26
N ASP A 51 30.96 9.36 1.41
CA ASP A 51 31.52 8.50 0.38
C ASP A 51 30.46 7.95 -0.58
N HIS A 52 29.28 7.64 -0.07
CA HIS A 52 28.16 7.19 -0.87
C HIS A 52 27.31 8.39 -1.34
N LYS A 53 26.75 8.28 -2.55
CA LYS A 53 25.89 9.30 -3.14
C LYS A 53 24.42 8.92 -2.97
N PRO A 54 23.55 9.86 -2.55
CA PRO A 54 22.12 9.60 -2.54
C PRO A 54 21.66 9.19 -3.93
N VAL A 55 20.75 8.23 -3.97
CA VAL A 55 20.04 7.85 -5.19
C VAL A 55 18.55 8.10 -5.00
N ALA A 56 17.90 8.53 -6.08
CA ALA A 56 16.46 8.73 -6.11
C ALA A 56 15.86 7.92 -7.27
N SER A 57 14.63 7.46 -7.08
CA SER A 57 13.90 6.70 -8.08
C SER A 57 12.44 7.08 -8.05
N ILE A 58 11.86 7.35 -9.21
CA ILE A 58 10.42 7.63 -9.35
C ILE A 58 9.74 6.38 -9.87
N PHE A 59 8.62 6.01 -9.26
CA PHE A 59 7.82 4.85 -9.66
C PHE A 59 6.42 5.27 -10.05
N ALA A 60 5.95 4.78 -11.21
CA ALA A 60 4.54 4.74 -11.54
C ALA A 60 3.95 3.42 -11.06
N VAL A 61 2.85 3.51 -10.30
CA VAL A 61 2.11 2.36 -9.79
C VAL A 61 0.72 2.36 -10.43
N GLN A 62 0.42 1.32 -11.19
CA GLN A 62 -0.85 1.14 -11.87
C GLN A 62 -1.61 -0.04 -11.29
N PHE A 63 -2.88 0.19 -10.96
CA PHE A 63 -3.81 -0.83 -10.49
C PHE A 63 -4.74 -1.24 -11.64
N GLY A 64 -4.93 -2.54 -11.84
CA GLY A 64 -5.63 -3.13 -13.00
C GLY A 64 -7.14 -2.91 -13.01
N SER A 65 -7.74 -2.52 -11.89
CA SER A 65 -9.09 -1.97 -11.86
C SER A 65 -9.33 -1.19 -10.58
N ARG A 66 -10.07 -0.10 -10.70
CA ARG A 66 -10.95 0.35 -9.64
C ARG A 66 -12.22 -0.45 -9.82
N ALA A 67 -12.64 -1.22 -8.82
CA ALA A 67 -13.92 -1.90 -8.92
C ALA A 67 -15.01 -0.82 -8.95
N ASP A 68 -15.69 -0.67 -10.10
CA ASP A 68 -16.81 0.28 -10.23
C ASP A 68 -17.98 -0.14 -9.33
N VAL A 69 -18.09 -1.43 -9.04
CA VAL A 69 -19.05 -2.00 -8.09
C VAL A 69 -18.30 -2.44 -6.83
N PRO A 70 -18.72 -2.01 -5.63
CA PRO A 70 -18.07 -2.41 -4.38
C PRO A 70 -18.22 -3.92 -4.15
N LEU A 71 -17.14 -4.57 -3.70
CA LEU A 71 -17.19 -6.00 -3.35
C LEU A 71 -18.06 -6.29 -2.12
N VAL A 72 -18.13 -5.31 -1.20
CA VAL A 72 -18.95 -5.34 0.00
C VAL A 72 -19.68 -4.00 0.12
N GLU A 73 -20.99 -4.05 0.27
CA GLU A 73 -21.84 -2.89 0.52
C GLU A 73 -22.43 -3.00 1.92
N LEU A 74 -22.19 -1.98 2.75
CA LEU A 74 -22.76 -1.90 4.10
C LEU A 74 -24.06 -1.10 4.06
N GLN A 75 -25.10 -1.65 4.66
CA GLN A 75 -26.38 -1.03 4.91
C GLN A 75 -26.43 -0.70 6.41
N VAL A 76 -26.17 0.56 6.73
CA VAL A 76 -26.14 1.08 8.10
C VAL A 76 -27.19 2.18 8.23
N ALA A 77 -27.77 2.31 9.42
CA ALA A 77 -28.60 3.46 9.75
C ALA A 77 -27.74 4.72 9.84
N ASP A 78 -28.31 5.89 9.51
CA ASP A 78 -27.59 7.17 9.46
C ASP A 78 -26.99 7.58 10.81
N GLU A 79 -27.69 7.29 11.91
CA GLU A 79 -27.25 7.64 13.25
C GLU A 79 -27.57 6.53 14.27
N TRP A 80 -26.58 6.24 15.13
CA TRP A 80 -26.73 5.37 16.29
C TRP A 80 -26.61 6.21 17.56
N THR A 81 -27.72 6.28 18.30
CA THR A 81 -27.79 6.93 19.62
C THR A 81 -27.75 5.91 20.77
N LYS A 82 -27.93 4.62 20.45
CA LYS A 82 -27.89 3.53 21.42
C LYS A 82 -27.14 2.30 20.89
N PRO A 83 -26.51 1.49 21.75
CA PRO A 83 -25.76 0.31 21.34
C PRO A 83 -26.58 -0.71 20.53
N GLU A 84 -27.89 -0.84 20.79
CA GLU A 84 -28.75 -1.81 20.11
C GLU A 84 -28.97 -1.45 18.63
N GLN A 85 -28.68 -0.21 18.25
CA GLN A 85 -28.75 0.25 16.86
C GLN A 85 -27.49 -0.08 16.06
N ALA A 86 -26.41 -0.53 16.71
CA ALA A 86 -25.14 -0.92 16.07
C ALA A 86 -25.26 -2.27 15.32
N VAL A 87 -26.34 -2.43 14.55
CA VAL A 87 -26.61 -3.55 13.67
C VAL A 87 -26.21 -3.15 12.27
N VAL A 88 -25.35 -3.95 11.65
CA VAL A 88 -24.88 -3.74 10.28
C VAL A 88 -25.42 -4.86 9.40
N GLN A 89 -26.16 -4.50 8.37
CA GLN A 89 -26.48 -5.42 7.28
C GLN A 89 -25.46 -5.21 6.16
N TYR A 90 -25.08 -6.28 5.47
CA TYR A 90 -24.14 -6.16 4.36
C TYR A 90 -24.48 -7.12 3.22
N ARG A 91 -24.09 -6.72 2.01
CA ARG A 91 -24.19 -7.54 0.81
C ARG A 91 -22.80 -7.71 0.23
N THR A 92 -22.53 -8.88 -0.33
CA THR A 92 -21.26 -9.19 -0.99
C THR A 92 -21.51 -9.47 -2.47
N SER A 93 -20.64 -8.97 -3.34
CA SER A 93 -20.60 -9.38 -4.74
C SER A 93 -20.30 -10.88 -4.86
N SER A 94 -20.75 -11.51 -5.94
CA SER A 94 -20.41 -12.91 -6.25
C SER A 94 -18.91 -13.14 -6.44
N ALA A 95 -18.15 -12.09 -6.77
CA ALA A 95 -16.70 -12.12 -6.88
C ALA A 95 -15.97 -11.97 -5.52
N PHE A 96 -16.70 -11.73 -4.43
CA PHE A 96 -16.08 -11.57 -3.11
C PHE A 96 -15.77 -12.93 -2.48
N HIS A 97 -14.48 -13.24 -2.36
CA HIS A 97 -14.02 -14.45 -1.67
C HIS A 97 -14.09 -14.25 -0.16
N ARG A 98 -15.00 -14.98 0.49
CA ARG A 98 -15.21 -14.92 1.95
C ARG A 98 -14.26 -15.85 2.68
N SER A 99 -13.81 -15.41 3.85
CA SER A 99 -13.02 -16.18 4.82
C SER A 99 -13.71 -16.16 6.19
N SER A 100 -13.53 -17.24 6.97
CA SER A 100 -13.96 -17.26 8.38
C SER A 100 -13.16 -16.32 9.28
N TRP A 101 -12.06 -15.77 8.77
CA TRP A 101 -11.22 -14.76 9.43
C TRP A 101 -11.55 -13.33 9.00
N ASP A 102 -12.54 -13.14 8.13
CA ASP A 102 -13.00 -11.80 7.77
C ASP A 102 -13.74 -11.14 8.94
N TRP A 103 -13.58 -9.83 9.05
CA TRP A 103 -14.22 -9.02 10.09
C TRP A 103 -14.66 -7.67 9.52
N ILE A 104 -15.70 -7.09 10.14
CA ILE A 104 -16.16 -5.72 9.92
C ILE A 104 -15.81 -4.95 11.17
N ALA A 105 -15.21 -3.77 11.03
CA ALA A 105 -14.91 -2.91 12.18
C ALA A 105 -15.36 -1.47 11.94
N LEU A 106 -15.54 -0.77 13.06
CA LEU A 106 -15.91 0.63 13.10
C LEU A 106 -14.65 1.48 13.23
N TYR A 107 -14.54 2.52 12.40
CA TYR A 107 -13.40 3.43 12.39
C TYR A 107 -13.88 4.86 12.60
N ARG A 108 -13.02 5.70 13.19
CA ARG A 108 -13.20 7.15 13.14
C ARG A 108 -12.96 7.64 11.71
N VAL A 109 -13.74 8.64 11.29
CA VAL A 109 -13.51 9.33 10.01
C VAL A 109 -12.08 9.85 9.97
N GLY A 110 -11.35 9.52 8.90
CA GLY A 110 -9.94 9.90 8.74
C GLY A 110 -8.92 8.97 9.40
N PHE A 111 -9.27 7.73 9.74
CA PHE A 111 -8.32 6.71 10.19
C PHE A 111 -7.12 6.57 9.23
N ARG A 112 -5.95 6.22 9.76
CA ARG A 112 -4.70 6.17 8.97
C ARG A 112 -4.09 4.78 8.88
N HIS A 113 -4.57 3.85 9.69
CA HIS A 113 -4.07 2.49 9.75
C HIS A 113 -5.20 1.47 9.93
N CYS A 114 -5.05 0.28 9.35
CA CYS A 114 -6.08 -0.77 9.41
C CYS A 114 -6.34 -1.30 10.83
N LYS A 115 -5.47 -0.99 11.79
CA LYS A 115 -5.63 -1.34 13.22
C LYS A 115 -6.18 -0.20 14.07
N ASP A 116 -6.59 0.91 13.47
CA ASP A 116 -7.19 2.06 14.19
C ASP A 116 -8.70 1.87 14.46
N TYR A 117 -9.19 0.62 14.46
CA TYR A 117 -10.58 0.35 14.75
C TYR A 117 -10.91 0.66 16.22
N LEU A 118 -12.17 1.03 16.48
CA LEU A 118 -12.69 1.34 17.82
C LEU A 118 -12.86 0.10 18.69
#